data_AF-A0A7C1J7G6-F1
#
_entry.id   AF-A0A7C1J7G6-F1
#
_cell.length_a   1.000
_cell.length_b   1.000
_cell.length_c   1.000
_cell.angle_alpha   90.00
_cell.angle_beta   90.00
_cell.angle_gamma   90.00
#
_symmetry.space_group_name_H-M   'P 1'
#
loop_
_entity.id
_entity.type
_entity.pdbx_description
1 polymer ?
#
loop_
_entity_poly.entity_id
_entity_poly.type
_entity_poly.pdbx_seq_one_letter_code
_entity_poly.pdbx_strand_id
1 'polypeptide(L)'
;MPDPQPKPHASERPSEPVWKFRGYEMRPAEFNTAMVHYYRAEIQRSNVWRQRLDNTTNWAVVATGAAISFVFSNPQNHYSVIILNTLLVTLFLWMEARRYRYYELWSYRARLMETDFFAAMLVPPFAPHPEWAENLAESLIQPQFSITMWEAFGRRFRRNYMWIYFVLGIAWAVKIFIHPLPAESWAEFVSRAAIGPVPGEVMLVLGMLYNGLIFIIGWLTASLHQATGEVLPKFESESPSFFENLWRREQKAQSPANGQPGAEGASPSPASAPSFLHTRRRQQLLALVITVQPQAVSDRILKEMRRGVTALHGKGMYSQQEREVLMIALTVTETPRLKSLVREIDPNAFIVVSPAQEVLGRGFQPLSE
;
A
#
# COMPACT_ATOMS: atom_id res chain seq x y z
N MET A 1 -17.13 69.24 -24.58
CA MET A 1 -16.97 67.96 -23.88
C MET A 1 -16.58 66.92 -24.91
N PRO A 2 -15.34 66.38 -24.89
CA PRO A 2 -15.02 65.21 -25.69
C PRO A 2 -15.52 63.95 -24.97
N ASP A 3 -16.07 63.03 -25.76
CA ASP A 3 -16.61 61.72 -25.39
C ASP A 3 -15.58 60.89 -24.59
N PRO A 4 -15.96 60.16 -23.52
CA PRO A 4 -14.99 59.35 -22.79
C PRO A 4 -14.66 58.11 -23.62
N GLN A 5 -13.39 57.96 -24.00
CA GLN A 5 -12.88 56.76 -24.66
C GLN A 5 -13.24 55.51 -23.87
N PRO A 6 -13.63 54.40 -24.53
CA PRO A 6 -13.87 53.14 -23.84
C PRO A 6 -12.57 52.66 -23.21
N LYS A 7 -12.63 52.35 -21.91
CA LYS A 7 -11.52 51.73 -21.18
C LYS A 7 -11.08 50.46 -21.93
N PRO A 8 -9.77 50.23 -22.13
CA PRO A 8 -9.32 48.97 -22.68
C PRO A 8 -9.72 47.86 -21.70
N HIS A 9 -10.52 46.91 -22.17
CA HIS A 9 -10.79 45.68 -21.43
C HIS A 9 -9.46 45.08 -21.01
N ALA A 10 -9.30 44.87 -19.71
CA ALA A 10 -8.13 44.24 -19.13
C ALA A 10 -7.86 42.93 -19.88
N SER A 11 -6.69 42.87 -20.52
CA SER A 11 -6.05 41.70 -21.13
C SER A 11 -6.72 40.36 -20.79
N GLU A 12 -7.42 39.76 -21.75
CA GLU A 12 -7.48 38.30 -21.81
C GLU A 12 -6.03 37.82 -21.98
N ARG A 13 -5.36 37.50 -20.88
CA ARG A 13 -4.10 36.75 -20.97
C ARG A 13 -4.49 35.44 -21.65
N PRO A 14 -3.90 35.07 -22.81
CA PRO A 14 -4.17 33.77 -23.40
C PRO A 14 -3.85 32.73 -22.32
N SER A 15 -4.87 32.00 -21.86
CA SER A 15 -4.69 30.98 -20.83
C SER A 15 -3.70 29.97 -21.40
N GLU A 16 -2.49 29.92 -20.84
CA GLU A 16 -1.47 29.01 -21.32
C GLU A 16 -2.03 27.57 -21.29
N PRO A 17 -1.88 26.80 -22.37
CA PRO A 17 -2.39 25.45 -22.41
C PRO A 17 -1.66 24.61 -21.36
N VAL A 18 -2.43 23.90 -20.54
CA VAL A 18 -1.91 23.08 -19.42
C VAL A 18 -1.29 21.79 -19.95
N TRP A 19 -1.71 21.36 -21.13
CA TRP A 19 -1.23 20.12 -21.74
C TRP A 19 -1.21 20.22 -23.26
N LYS A 20 -0.15 19.70 -23.91
CA LYS A 20 -0.06 19.55 -25.36
C LYS A 20 0.19 18.08 -25.71
N PHE A 21 -0.67 17.48 -26.54
CA PHE A 21 -0.52 16.10 -26.99
C PHE A 21 -0.86 15.96 -28.47
N ARG A 22 0.09 15.49 -29.28
CA ARG A 22 -0.08 15.28 -30.74
C ARG A 22 -0.68 16.50 -31.48
N GLY A 23 -0.31 17.71 -31.09
CA GLY A 23 -0.82 18.96 -31.68
C GLY A 23 -2.15 19.46 -31.11
N TYR A 24 -2.79 18.72 -30.21
CA TYR A 24 -3.93 19.21 -29.42
C TYR A 24 -3.45 19.95 -28.19
N GLU A 25 -4.04 21.11 -27.91
CA GLU A 25 -3.78 21.92 -26.71
C GLU A 25 -5.01 21.89 -25.81
N MET A 26 -4.84 21.50 -24.54
CA MET A 26 -5.93 21.48 -23.56
C MET A 26 -5.87 22.68 -22.63
N ARG A 27 -7.01 23.35 -22.51
CA ARG A 27 -7.21 24.46 -21.56
C ARG A 27 -7.37 23.91 -20.13
N PRO A 28 -7.07 24.70 -19.08
CA PRO A 28 -7.25 24.28 -17.69
C PRO A 28 -8.65 23.75 -17.37
N ALA A 29 -9.69 24.37 -17.92
CA ALA A 29 -11.08 23.95 -17.71
C ALA A 29 -11.39 22.56 -18.31
N GLU A 30 -10.81 22.26 -19.49
CA GLU A 30 -10.97 20.97 -20.17
C GLU A 30 -10.23 19.87 -19.41
N PHE A 31 -9.02 20.17 -18.92
CA PHE A 31 -8.26 19.27 -18.06
C PHE A 31 -9.01 18.94 -16.76
N ASN A 32 -9.54 19.95 -16.07
CA ASN A 32 -10.33 19.75 -14.85
C ASN A 32 -11.57 18.87 -15.12
N THR A 33 -12.26 19.12 -16.24
CA THR A 33 -13.42 18.33 -16.66
C THR A 33 -13.03 16.87 -16.91
N ALA A 34 -11.94 16.63 -17.64
CA ALA A 34 -11.42 15.29 -17.89
C ALA A 34 -11.06 14.56 -16.58
N MET A 35 -10.42 15.25 -15.63
CA MET A 35 -10.07 14.71 -14.33
C MET A 35 -11.30 14.33 -13.48
N VAL A 36 -12.34 15.16 -13.48
CA VAL A 36 -13.61 14.85 -12.79
C VAL A 36 -14.27 13.60 -13.39
N HIS A 37 -14.32 13.48 -14.72
CA HIS A 37 -14.88 12.30 -15.37
C HIS A 37 -14.06 11.04 -15.10
N TYR A 38 -12.72 11.16 -15.13
CA TYR A 38 -11.83 10.06 -14.80
C TYR A 38 -11.99 9.61 -13.34
N TYR A 39 -12.06 10.54 -12.39
CA TYR A 39 -12.33 10.23 -10.98
C TYR A 39 -13.66 9.50 -10.79
N ARG A 40 -14.74 10.00 -11.42
CA ARG A 40 -16.05 9.35 -11.39
C ARG A 40 -15.98 7.92 -11.94
N ALA A 41 -15.25 7.72 -13.04
CA ALA A 41 -15.05 6.40 -13.62
C ALA A 41 -14.27 5.46 -12.68
N GLU A 42 -13.22 5.93 -12.00
CA GLU A 42 -12.48 5.11 -11.02
C GLU A 42 -13.34 4.73 -9.81
N ILE A 43 -14.11 5.67 -9.26
CA ILE A 43 -15.06 5.39 -8.16
C ILE A 43 -16.11 4.37 -8.61
N GLN A 44 -16.67 4.52 -9.81
CA GLN A 44 -17.64 3.57 -10.35
C GLN A 44 -17.03 2.16 -10.51
N ARG A 45 -15.81 2.05 -11.06
CA ARG A 45 -15.12 0.76 -11.18
C ARG A 45 -14.84 0.15 -9.81
N SER A 46 -14.34 0.94 -8.86
CA SER A 46 -14.11 0.51 -7.47
C SER A 46 -15.39 -0.06 -6.84
N ASN A 47 -16.53 0.64 -7.00
CA ASN A 47 -17.83 0.18 -6.51
C ASN A 47 -18.30 -1.13 -7.16
N VAL A 48 -18.14 -1.28 -8.48
CA VAL A 48 -18.49 -2.53 -9.19
C VAL A 48 -17.64 -3.70 -8.68
N TRP A 49 -16.34 -3.48 -8.46
CA TRP A 49 -15.46 -4.53 -7.93
C TRP A 49 -15.75 -4.84 -6.47
N ARG A 50 -16.08 -3.85 -5.65
CA ARG A 50 -16.57 -4.06 -4.27
C ARG A 50 -17.81 -4.94 -4.24
N GLN A 51 -18.81 -4.63 -5.05
CA GLN A 51 -20.04 -5.43 -5.13
C GLN A 51 -19.77 -6.88 -5.56
N ARG A 52 -18.82 -7.11 -6.49
CA ARG A 52 -18.42 -8.45 -6.92
C ARG A 52 -17.69 -9.25 -5.84
N LEU A 53 -17.03 -8.59 -4.89
CA LEU A 53 -16.41 -9.21 -3.71
C LEU A 53 -17.48 -9.60 -2.68
N ASP A 54 -18.44 -8.71 -2.42
CA ASP A 54 -19.52 -8.97 -1.47
C ASP A 54 -20.36 -10.17 -1.93
N ASN A 55 -20.62 -10.29 -3.25
CA ASN A 55 -21.34 -11.42 -3.81
C ASN A 55 -20.68 -12.78 -3.54
N THR A 56 -19.35 -12.91 -3.61
CA THR A 56 -18.69 -14.21 -3.38
C THR A 56 -18.74 -14.63 -1.92
N THR A 57 -18.55 -13.68 -0.99
CA THR A 57 -18.70 -13.96 0.45
C THR A 57 -20.15 -14.36 0.76
N ASN A 58 -21.14 -13.67 0.19
CA ASN A 58 -22.55 -14.01 0.36
C ASN A 58 -22.85 -15.44 -0.12
N TRP A 59 -22.37 -15.83 -1.31
CA TRP A 59 -22.53 -17.21 -1.80
C TRP A 59 -21.85 -18.25 -0.90
N ALA A 60 -20.69 -17.93 -0.32
CA ALA A 60 -20.02 -18.81 0.63
C ALA A 60 -20.85 -19.02 1.92
N VAL A 61 -21.45 -17.96 2.44
CA VAL A 61 -22.33 -18.03 3.63
C VAL A 61 -23.61 -18.82 3.32
N VAL A 62 -24.26 -18.54 2.18
CA VAL A 62 -25.48 -19.25 1.77
C VAL A 62 -25.22 -20.74 1.54
N ALA A 63 -24.14 -21.09 0.82
CA ALA A 63 -23.75 -22.47 0.60
C ALA A 63 -23.48 -23.20 1.93
N THR A 64 -22.81 -22.52 2.87
CA THR A 64 -22.55 -23.04 4.22
C THR A 64 -23.82 -23.29 5.01
N GLY A 65 -24.74 -22.32 5.04
CA GLY A 65 -26.03 -22.48 5.71
C GLY A 65 -26.85 -23.62 5.11
N ALA A 66 -26.89 -23.73 3.78
CA ALA A 66 -27.58 -24.81 3.07
C ALA A 66 -26.96 -26.19 3.36
N ALA A 67 -25.62 -26.30 3.32
CA ALA A 67 -24.90 -27.53 3.60
C ALA A 67 -25.13 -28.01 5.03
N ILE A 68 -25.04 -27.11 6.03
CA ILE A 68 -25.31 -27.43 7.43
C ILE A 68 -26.77 -27.86 7.60
N SER A 69 -27.72 -27.08 7.06
CA SER A 69 -29.15 -27.40 7.16
C SER A 69 -29.48 -28.76 6.56
N PHE A 70 -28.91 -29.08 5.40
CA PHE A 70 -29.05 -30.39 4.77
C PHE A 70 -28.44 -31.50 5.63
N VAL A 71 -27.21 -31.33 6.12
CA VAL A 71 -26.53 -32.38 6.90
C VAL A 71 -27.22 -32.66 8.23
N PHE A 72 -27.81 -31.66 8.86
CA PHE A 72 -28.52 -31.80 10.14
C PHE A 72 -30.01 -32.16 9.99
N SER A 73 -30.61 -32.05 8.81
CA SER A 73 -32.04 -32.36 8.62
C SER A 73 -32.37 -33.85 8.77
N ASN A 74 -31.41 -34.75 8.54
CA ASN A 74 -31.58 -36.19 8.70
C ASN A 74 -30.33 -36.81 9.35
N PRO A 75 -30.47 -37.64 10.40
CA PRO A 75 -29.36 -38.39 10.98
C PRO A 75 -28.55 -39.21 9.96
N GLN A 76 -29.20 -39.74 8.91
CA GLN A 76 -28.55 -40.53 7.86
C GLN A 76 -27.71 -39.71 6.88
N ASN A 77 -27.87 -38.38 6.85
CA ASN A 77 -27.09 -37.54 5.93
C ASN A 77 -25.62 -37.53 6.34
N HIS A 78 -24.77 -37.86 5.37
CA HIS A 78 -23.34 -38.03 5.59
C HIS A 78 -22.65 -36.68 5.79
N TYR A 79 -21.76 -36.59 6.79
CA TYR A 79 -21.03 -35.36 7.13
C TYR A 79 -20.00 -34.92 6.06
N SER A 80 -19.73 -35.77 5.05
CA SER A 80 -18.87 -35.44 3.91
C SER A 80 -19.34 -34.21 3.14
N VAL A 81 -20.63 -33.88 3.18
CA VAL A 81 -21.16 -32.65 2.58
C VAL A 81 -20.55 -31.40 3.24
N ILE A 82 -20.25 -31.42 4.55
CA ILE A 82 -19.58 -30.30 5.23
C ILE A 82 -18.14 -30.15 4.73
N ILE A 83 -17.45 -31.27 4.47
CA ILE A 83 -16.09 -31.28 3.91
C ILE A 83 -16.11 -30.74 2.48
N LEU A 84 -17.04 -31.20 1.64
CA LEU A 84 -17.23 -30.68 0.29
C LEU A 84 -17.54 -29.19 0.30
N ASN A 85 -18.40 -28.73 1.21
CA ASN A 85 -18.68 -27.30 1.36
C ASN A 85 -17.45 -26.51 1.83
N THR A 86 -16.61 -27.08 2.70
CA THR A 86 -15.35 -26.44 3.12
C THR A 86 -14.41 -26.24 1.94
N LEU A 87 -14.31 -27.21 1.03
CA LEU A 87 -13.55 -27.07 -0.22
C LEU A 87 -14.17 -26.02 -1.16
N LEU A 88 -15.49 -25.98 -1.29
CA LEU A 88 -16.21 -24.96 -2.06
C LEU A 88 -15.98 -23.55 -1.51
N VAL A 89 -16.04 -23.37 -0.18
CA VAL A 89 -15.74 -22.10 0.50
C VAL A 89 -14.29 -21.68 0.23
N THR A 90 -13.37 -22.63 0.16
CA THR A 90 -11.97 -22.35 -0.18
C THR A 90 -11.81 -21.87 -1.62
N LEU A 91 -12.58 -22.44 -2.55
CA LEU A 91 -12.64 -21.96 -3.94
C LEU A 91 -13.20 -20.52 -4.00
N PHE A 92 -14.26 -20.22 -3.23
CA PHE A 92 -14.78 -18.85 -3.13
C PHE A 92 -13.75 -17.88 -2.57
N LEU A 93 -13.04 -18.26 -1.49
CA LEU A 93 -11.95 -17.47 -0.93
C LEU A 93 -10.85 -17.20 -1.96
N TRP A 94 -10.44 -18.20 -2.74
CA TRP A 94 -9.45 -18.01 -3.79
C TRP A 94 -9.92 -17.08 -4.91
N MET A 95 -11.16 -17.26 -5.40
CA MET A 95 -11.73 -16.38 -6.42
C MET A 95 -11.85 -14.94 -5.91
N GLU A 96 -12.26 -14.77 -4.66
CA GLU A 96 -12.39 -13.48 -4.02
C GLU A 96 -11.04 -12.81 -3.77
N ALA A 97 -10.03 -13.56 -3.31
CA ALA A 97 -8.66 -13.07 -3.18
C ALA A 97 -8.11 -12.57 -4.51
N ARG A 98 -8.35 -13.31 -5.60
CA ARG A 98 -7.98 -12.86 -6.95
C ARG A 98 -8.68 -11.55 -7.29
N ARG A 99 -10.00 -11.45 -7.09
CA ARG A 99 -10.79 -10.23 -7.36
C ARG A 99 -10.35 -9.05 -6.48
N TYR A 100 -9.92 -9.32 -5.25
CA TYR A 100 -9.52 -8.30 -4.28
C TYR A 100 -8.27 -7.55 -4.76
N ARG A 101 -7.34 -8.23 -5.44
CA ARG A 101 -6.20 -7.57 -6.10
C ARG A 101 -6.61 -6.54 -7.15
N TYR A 102 -7.69 -6.83 -7.89
CA TYR A 102 -8.28 -5.88 -8.83
C TYR A 102 -9.01 -4.77 -8.08
N TYR A 103 -9.77 -5.05 -7.03
CA TYR A 103 -10.35 -3.96 -6.24
C TYR A 103 -9.29 -2.98 -5.70
N GLU A 104 -8.19 -3.50 -5.16
CA GLU A 104 -7.10 -2.71 -4.57
C GLU A 104 -6.43 -1.76 -5.57
N LEU A 105 -6.13 -2.18 -6.80
CA LEU A 105 -5.48 -1.28 -7.77
C LEU A 105 -6.39 -0.10 -8.16
N TRP A 106 -7.71 -0.28 -8.19
CA TRP A 106 -8.67 0.73 -8.60
C TRP A 106 -8.97 1.67 -7.43
N SER A 107 -9.14 1.10 -6.23
CA SER A 107 -9.21 1.84 -4.97
C SER A 107 -7.95 2.68 -4.74
N TYR A 108 -6.77 2.16 -5.05
CA TYR A 108 -5.51 2.88 -4.96
C TYR A 108 -5.46 4.12 -5.87
N ARG A 109 -5.89 4.00 -7.14
CA ARG A 109 -5.95 5.14 -8.07
C ARG A 109 -6.93 6.21 -7.62
N ALA A 110 -8.11 5.80 -7.13
CA ALA A 110 -9.07 6.70 -6.53
C ALA A 110 -8.45 7.44 -5.33
N ARG A 111 -7.79 6.70 -4.45
CA ARG A 111 -7.13 7.24 -3.25
C ARG A 111 -6.00 8.22 -3.58
N LEU A 112 -5.23 7.96 -4.63
CA LEU A 112 -4.19 8.86 -5.11
C LEU A 112 -4.79 10.21 -5.54
N MET A 113 -5.90 10.19 -6.29
CA MET A 113 -6.61 11.41 -6.65
C MET A 113 -7.22 12.12 -5.43
N GLU A 114 -7.84 11.38 -4.51
CA GLU A 114 -8.41 11.98 -3.28
C GLU A 114 -7.36 12.70 -2.44
N THR A 115 -6.20 12.07 -2.23
CA THR A 115 -5.18 12.59 -1.31
C THR A 115 -4.24 13.60 -1.94
N ASP A 116 -3.79 13.36 -3.18
CA ASP A 116 -2.72 14.16 -3.78
C ASP A 116 -3.24 15.21 -4.76
N PHE A 117 -4.47 15.05 -5.25
CA PHE A 117 -5.13 16.03 -6.13
C PHE A 117 -6.21 16.81 -5.38
N PHE A 118 -7.28 16.15 -4.89
CA PHE A 118 -8.42 16.84 -4.30
C PHE A 118 -8.13 17.42 -2.91
N ALA A 119 -7.52 16.68 -1.99
CA ALA A 119 -7.23 17.19 -0.64
C ALA A 119 -6.24 18.36 -0.68
N ALA A 120 -5.28 18.33 -1.60
CA ALA A 120 -4.32 19.41 -1.81
C ALA A 120 -4.95 20.70 -2.37
N MET A 121 -6.16 20.63 -2.96
CA MET A 121 -6.95 21.81 -3.32
C MET A 121 -7.72 22.40 -2.14
N LEU A 122 -7.86 21.68 -1.03
CA LEU A 122 -8.57 22.13 0.17
C LEU A 122 -7.64 22.75 1.22
N VAL A 123 -6.32 22.51 1.12
CA VAL A 123 -5.32 22.97 2.09
C VAL A 123 -4.24 23.79 1.37
N PRO A 124 -3.78 24.93 1.93
CA PRO A 124 -2.65 25.68 1.39
C PRO A 124 -1.43 24.77 1.17
N PRO A 125 -0.73 24.85 0.02
CA PRO A 125 -0.70 25.96 -0.94
C PRO A 125 -1.80 25.92 -2.03
N PHE A 126 -2.88 25.15 -1.87
CA PHE A 126 -3.99 25.05 -2.84
C PHE A 126 -3.55 24.61 -4.23
N ALA A 127 -2.56 23.73 -4.28
CA ALA A 127 -2.01 23.16 -5.49
C ALA A 127 -1.83 21.65 -5.28
N PRO A 128 -2.14 20.81 -6.29
CA PRO A 128 -1.87 19.38 -6.24
C PRO A 128 -0.43 19.07 -5.86
N HIS A 129 -0.21 17.95 -5.15
CA HIS A 129 1.14 17.53 -4.76
C HIS A 129 2.03 17.33 -6.00
N PRO A 130 3.26 17.87 -6.11
CA PRO A 130 4.04 17.89 -7.36
C PRO A 130 4.15 16.55 -8.12
N GLU A 131 4.13 15.43 -7.40
CA GLU A 131 4.29 14.07 -7.93
C GLU A 131 2.96 13.35 -8.22
N TRP A 132 1.80 13.97 -7.98
CA TRP A 132 0.48 13.35 -8.08
C TRP A 132 0.21 12.80 -9.49
N ALA A 133 0.54 13.59 -10.51
CA ALA A 133 0.30 13.27 -11.91
C ALA A 133 1.21 12.16 -12.39
N GLU A 134 2.46 12.12 -11.91
CA GLU A 134 3.44 11.09 -12.23
C GLU A 134 3.02 9.74 -11.62
N ASN A 135 2.67 9.71 -10.34
CA ASN A 135 2.18 8.50 -9.65
C ASN A 135 0.92 7.94 -10.34
N LEU A 136 0.04 8.83 -10.81
CA LEU A 136 -1.18 8.42 -11.51
C LEU A 136 -0.86 7.90 -12.92
N ALA A 137 0.01 8.61 -13.65
CA ALA A 137 0.44 8.22 -14.98
C ALA A 137 1.19 6.88 -14.97
N GLU A 138 2.10 6.67 -14.02
CA GLU A 138 2.82 5.41 -13.82
C GLU A 138 1.84 4.26 -13.58
N SER A 139 0.87 4.45 -12.68
CA SER A 139 -0.18 3.47 -12.41
C SER A 139 -1.02 3.15 -13.65
N LEU A 140 -1.28 4.14 -14.52
CA LEU A 140 -2.04 3.97 -15.76
C LEU A 140 -1.25 3.26 -16.87
N ILE A 141 0.03 3.61 -17.03
CA ILE A 141 0.91 3.08 -18.09
C ILE A 141 1.39 1.67 -17.72
N GLN A 142 1.73 1.44 -16.46
CA GLN A 142 2.24 0.17 -15.94
C GLN A 142 1.33 -0.33 -14.81
N PRO A 143 0.15 -0.88 -15.13
CA PRO A 143 -0.78 -1.40 -14.12
C PRO A 143 -0.19 -2.63 -13.44
N GLN A 144 0.38 -2.44 -12.25
CA GLN A 144 0.84 -3.51 -11.37
C GLN A 144 -0.12 -3.71 -10.20
N PHE A 145 -0.32 -4.97 -9.80
CA PHE A 145 -1.08 -5.27 -8.59
C PHE A 145 -0.25 -4.88 -7.36
N SER A 146 -0.81 -4.00 -6.53
CA SER A 146 -0.18 -3.54 -5.28
C SER A 146 0.01 -4.66 -4.25
N ILE A 147 -0.78 -5.73 -4.34
CA ILE A 147 -0.74 -6.86 -3.42
C ILE A 147 -0.55 -8.19 -4.14
N THR A 148 0.22 -9.08 -3.50
CA THR A 148 0.43 -10.44 -3.97
C THR A 148 -0.82 -11.31 -3.79
N MET A 149 -0.89 -12.44 -4.50
CA MET A 149 -2.02 -13.38 -4.37
C MET A 149 -2.14 -13.95 -2.96
N TRP A 150 -1.02 -14.27 -2.32
CA TRP A 150 -1.00 -14.83 -0.96
C TRP A 150 -1.37 -13.80 0.09
N GLU A 151 -0.90 -12.56 -0.05
CA GLU A 151 -1.34 -11.46 0.83
C GLU A 151 -2.86 -11.22 0.70
N ALA A 152 -3.38 -11.19 -0.53
CA ALA A 152 -4.82 -11.06 -0.78
C ALA A 152 -5.61 -12.19 -0.13
N PHE A 153 -5.16 -13.43 -0.30
CA PHE A 153 -5.77 -14.62 0.27
C PHE A 153 -5.84 -14.54 1.80
N GLY A 154 -4.72 -14.28 2.45
CA GLY A 154 -4.66 -14.19 3.90
C GLY A 154 -5.49 -13.03 4.47
N ARG A 155 -5.49 -11.87 3.81
CA ARG A 155 -6.35 -10.73 4.22
C ARG A 155 -7.83 -11.09 4.17
N ARG A 156 -8.31 -11.69 3.07
CA ARG A 156 -9.72 -12.09 2.94
C ARG A 156 -10.08 -13.23 3.90
N PHE A 157 -9.15 -14.15 4.14
CA PHE A 157 -9.31 -15.20 5.15
C PHE A 157 -9.54 -14.59 6.54
N ARG A 158 -8.63 -13.73 7.02
CA ARG A 158 -8.69 -13.13 8.36
C ARG A 158 -9.93 -12.28 8.58
N ARG A 159 -10.33 -11.47 7.60
CA ARG A 159 -11.44 -10.51 7.78
C ARG A 159 -12.82 -11.15 7.62
N ASN A 160 -12.98 -12.12 6.71
CA ASN A 160 -14.30 -12.59 6.31
C ASN A 160 -14.48 -14.10 6.49
N TYR A 161 -13.54 -14.92 6.01
CA TYR A 161 -13.77 -16.36 5.89
C TYR A 161 -13.45 -17.16 7.15
N MET A 162 -12.54 -16.68 8.02
CA MET A 162 -12.12 -17.40 9.23
C MET A 162 -13.32 -17.89 10.06
N TRP A 163 -14.36 -17.06 10.18
CA TRP A 163 -15.59 -17.41 10.89
C TRP A 163 -16.40 -18.51 10.19
N ILE A 164 -16.44 -18.52 8.86
CA ILE A 164 -17.11 -19.58 8.08
C ILE A 164 -16.42 -20.92 8.30
N TYR A 165 -15.08 -20.95 8.27
CA TYR A 165 -14.31 -22.17 8.56
C TYR A 165 -14.51 -22.64 10.00
N PHE A 166 -14.54 -21.72 10.96
CA PHE A 166 -14.79 -22.04 12.37
C PHE A 166 -16.16 -22.71 12.57
N VAL A 167 -17.22 -22.12 11.99
CA VAL A 167 -18.58 -22.68 12.04
C VAL A 167 -18.65 -24.05 11.36
N LEU A 168 -18.01 -24.22 10.19
CA LEU A 168 -17.96 -25.51 9.50
C LEU A 168 -17.22 -26.59 10.31
N GLY A 169 -16.11 -26.23 10.96
CA GLY A 169 -15.36 -27.13 11.83
C GLY A 169 -16.17 -27.60 13.03
N ILE A 170 -16.87 -26.68 13.70
CA ILE A 170 -17.79 -27.02 14.80
C ILE A 170 -18.93 -27.89 14.29
N ALA A 171 -19.59 -27.51 13.19
CA ALA A 171 -20.71 -28.26 12.63
C ALA A 171 -20.31 -29.69 12.27
N TRP A 172 -19.12 -29.87 11.70
CA TRP A 172 -18.56 -31.19 11.40
C TRP A 172 -18.34 -32.03 12.66
N ALA A 173 -17.68 -31.46 13.67
CA ALA A 173 -17.42 -32.15 14.94
C ALA A 173 -18.71 -32.52 15.67
N VAL A 174 -19.67 -31.60 15.74
CA VAL A 174 -20.99 -31.84 16.35
C VAL A 174 -21.73 -32.96 15.62
N LYS A 175 -21.73 -32.97 14.27
CA LYS A 175 -22.43 -34.00 13.49
C LYS A 175 -21.90 -35.41 13.79
N ILE A 176 -20.58 -35.57 13.88
CA ILE A 176 -19.92 -36.85 14.20
C ILE A 176 -20.15 -37.25 15.66
N PHE A 177 -20.17 -36.27 16.56
CA PHE A 177 -20.40 -36.50 17.97
C PHE A 177 -21.82 -37.00 18.26
N ILE A 178 -22.86 -36.37 17.70
CA ILE A 178 -24.25 -36.66 18.07
C ILE A 178 -24.87 -37.86 17.35
N HIS A 179 -24.35 -38.25 16.18
CA HIS A 179 -24.96 -39.30 15.35
C HIS A 179 -24.01 -40.50 15.13
N PRO A 180 -24.55 -41.74 15.11
CA PRO A 180 -25.98 -42.08 15.26
C PRO A 180 -26.53 -41.93 16.70
N LEU A 181 -25.67 -42.09 17.71
CA LEU A 181 -25.93 -41.78 19.12
C LEU A 181 -24.80 -40.88 19.63
N PRO A 182 -24.95 -40.11 20.72
CA PRO A 182 -23.83 -39.35 21.28
C PRO A 182 -22.60 -40.25 21.55
N ALA A 183 -21.42 -39.85 21.09
CA ALA A 183 -20.19 -40.62 21.28
C ALA A 183 -19.79 -40.63 22.76
N GLU A 184 -19.53 -41.82 23.32
CA GLU A 184 -19.17 -41.98 24.73
C GLU A 184 -17.65 -41.92 24.95
N SER A 185 -16.87 -42.09 23.89
CA SER A 185 -15.40 -42.10 23.95
C SER A 185 -14.74 -41.37 22.79
N TRP A 186 -13.50 -40.92 23.01
CA TRP A 186 -12.68 -40.32 21.96
C TRP A 186 -12.40 -41.30 20.80
N ALA A 187 -12.16 -42.58 21.12
CA ALA A 187 -11.93 -43.62 20.10
C ALA A 187 -13.14 -43.81 19.19
N GLU A 188 -14.36 -43.72 19.73
CA GLU A 188 -15.59 -43.79 18.95
C GLU A 188 -15.78 -42.54 18.08
N PHE A 189 -15.49 -41.35 18.62
CA PHE A 189 -15.50 -40.11 17.81
C PHE A 189 -14.55 -40.21 16.61
N VAL A 190 -13.33 -40.70 16.85
CA VAL A 190 -12.31 -40.89 15.82
C VAL A 190 -12.76 -41.94 14.80
N SER A 191 -13.30 -43.09 15.22
CA SER A 191 -13.74 -44.13 14.29
C SER A 191 -14.89 -43.67 13.40
N ARG A 192 -15.82 -42.86 13.92
CA ARG A 192 -16.94 -42.27 13.17
C ARG A 192 -16.53 -41.21 12.15
N ALA A 193 -15.36 -40.59 12.32
CA ALA A 193 -14.80 -39.66 11.34
C ALA A 193 -14.27 -40.34 10.05
N ALA A 194 -14.37 -41.67 9.95
CA ALA A 194 -13.96 -42.43 8.77
C ALA A 194 -14.89 -42.22 7.57
N ILE A 195 -14.31 -41.94 6.40
CA ILE A 195 -15.05 -41.73 5.15
C ILE A 195 -14.69 -42.85 4.17
N GLY A 196 -15.64 -43.77 3.95
CA GLY A 196 -15.44 -44.90 3.05
C GLY A 196 -14.20 -45.72 3.45
N PRO A 197 -13.18 -45.85 2.58
CA PRO A 197 -11.97 -46.61 2.88
C PRO A 197 -10.96 -45.84 3.76
N VAL A 198 -11.17 -44.55 4.01
CA VAL A 198 -10.23 -43.70 4.74
C VAL A 198 -10.51 -43.79 6.24
N PRO A 199 -9.54 -44.24 7.07
CA PRO A 199 -9.71 -44.29 8.51
C PRO A 199 -9.94 -42.91 9.12
N GLY A 200 -10.72 -42.84 10.19
CA GLY A 200 -11.09 -41.55 10.78
C GLY A 200 -9.92 -40.81 11.45
N GLU A 201 -8.89 -41.51 11.93
CA GLU A 201 -7.62 -40.91 12.36
C GLU A 201 -6.97 -40.10 11.24
N VAL A 202 -6.88 -40.70 10.05
CA VAL A 202 -6.31 -40.06 8.86
C VAL A 202 -7.16 -38.86 8.46
N MET A 203 -8.49 -39.00 8.50
CA MET A 203 -9.40 -37.91 8.16
C MET A 203 -9.28 -36.72 9.12
N LEU A 204 -9.15 -36.97 10.42
CA LEU A 204 -8.93 -35.93 11.43
C LEU A 204 -7.59 -35.21 11.21
N VAL A 205 -6.52 -35.96 10.97
CA VAL A 205 -5.20 -35.38 10.69
C VAL A 205 -5.22 -34.54 9.42
N LEU A 206 -5.83 -35.04 8.34
CA LEU A 206 -5.98 -34.29 7.10
C LEU A 206 -6.79 -33.00 7.31
N GLY A 207 -7.89 -33.07 8.06
CA GLY A 207 -8.71 -31.91 8.41
C GLY A 207 -7.94 -30.87 9.22
N MET A 208 -7.18 -31.30 10.23
CA MET A 208 -6.34 -30.41 11.04
C MET A 208 -5.21 -29.78 10.22
N LEU A 209 -4.51 -30.57 9.39
CA LEU A 209 -3.47 -30.06 8.51
C LEU A 209 -4.01 -29.06 7.50
N TYR A 210 -5.16 -29.36 6.89
CA TYR A 210 -5.81 -28.49 5.92
C TYR A 210 -6.19 -27.13 6.53
N ASN A 211 -6.94 -27.16 7.64
CA ASN A 211 -7.37 -25.93 8.31
C ASN A 211 -6.18 -25.19 8.93
N GLY A 212 -5.22 -25.92 9.50
CA GLY A 212 -3.98 -25.39 10.05
C GLY A 212 -3.15 -24.68 8.99
N LEU A 213 -3.00 -25.25 7.79
CA LEU A 213 -2.29 -24.62 6.67
C LEU A 213 -2.95 -23.30 6.27
N ILE A 214 -4.28 -23.27 6.13
CA ILE A 214 -5.02 -22.03 5.79
C ILE A 214 -4.83 -20.98 6.88
N PHE A 215 -4.89 -21.40 8.15
CA PHE A 215 -4.69 -20.50 9.29
C PHE A 215 -3.25 -19.97 9.34
N ILE A 216 -2.25 -20.80 9.09
CA ILE A 216 -0.84 -20.42 9.01
C ILE A 216 -0.60 -19.43 7.87
N ILE A 217 -1.16 -19.67 6.67
CA ILE A 217 -1.10 -18.72 5.55
C ILE A 217 -1.75 -17.40 5.97
N GLY A 218 -2.91 -17.47 6.63
CA GLY A 218 -3.57 -16.33 7.24
C GLY A 218 -2.70 -15.61 8.28
N TRP A 219 -1.91 -16.31 9.08
CA TRP A 219 -1.06 -15.68 10.08
C TRP A 219 0.20 -15.05 9.47
N LEU A 220 0.93 -15.81 8.64
CA LEU A 220 2.19 -15.37 8.02
C LEU A 220 2.04 -14.15 7.11
N THR A 221 0.85 -13.99 6.51
CA THR A 221 0.53 -12.85 5.64
C THR A 221 -0.07 -11.66 6.41
N ALA A 222 -0.10 -11.69 7.75
CA ALA A 222 -0.60 -10.58 8.57
C ALA A 222 0.35 -9.38 8.58
N SER A 223 1.67 -9.63 8.49
CA SER A 223 2.71 -8.60 8.47
C SER A 223 2.94 -7.98 7.09
N LEU A 224 2.30 -8.51 6.04
CA LEU A 224 2.41 -7.96 4.69
C LEU A 224 1.49 -6.74 4.56
N HIS A 225 2.08 -5.55 4.41
CA HIS A 225 1.39 -4.26 4.40
C HIS A 225 1.38 -3.57 3.02
N GLN A 226 1.44 -4.31 1.91
CA GLN A 226 1.53 -3.68 0.58
C GLN A 226 0.19 -3.09 0.10
N ALA A 227 -0.94 -3.42 0.74
CA ALA A 227 -2.24 -2.83 0.42
C ALA A 227 -2.33 -1.35 0.80
N THR A 228 -2.25 -0.48 -0.21
CA THR A 228 -2.25 0.98 -0.05
C THR A 228 -3.66 1.58 -0.13
N GLY A 229 -4.68 0.79 -0.46
CA GLY A 229 -6.07 1.25 -0.61
C GLY A 229 -6.84 1.47 0.70
N GLU A 230 -6.27 1.09 1.85
CA GLU A 230 -6.92 1.29 3.14
C GLU A 230 -6.87 2.77 3.58
N VAL A 231 -7.88 3.19 4.36
CA VAL A 231 -7.91 4.48 5.07
C VAL A 231 -6.90 4.44 6.22
N LEU A 232 -5.63 4.19 5.89
CA LEU A 232 -4.55 4.44 6.82
C LEU A 232 -4.39 5.97 6.88
N PRO A 233 -4.34 6.55 8.09
CA PRO A 233 -4.01 7.95 8.24
C PRO A 233 -2.69 8.21 7.51
N LYS A 234 -2.72 9.01 6.43
CA LYS A 234 -1.50 9.50 5.78
C LYS A 234 -0.70 10.40 6.73
N PHE A 235 -1.37 10.84 7.81
CA PHE A 235 -0.83 11.48 9.00
C PHE A 235 -1.11 10.56 10.18
N GLU A 236 -0.13 9.83 10.68
CA GLU A 236 -0.23 9.27 12.02
C GLU A 236 -0.46 10.43 13.00
N SER A 237 -1.67 10.61 13.49
CA SER A 237 -1.83 11.24 14.79
C SER A 237 -1.48 10.15 15.80
N GLU A 238 -0.40 10.33 16.53
CA GLU A 238 -0.07 9.60 17.75
C GLU A 238 -1.30 9.60 18.68
N SER A 239 -2.17 8.61 18.51
CA SER A 239 -3.25 8.30 19.44
C SER A 239 -2.75 7.09 20.22
N PRO A 240 -2.18 7.27 21.43
CA PRO A 240 -1.77 6.14 22.25
C PRO A 240 -2.98 5.22 22.45
N SER A 241 -2.76 3.92 22.23
CA SER A 241 -3.82 2.92 22.23
C SER A 241 -4.55 2.91 23.57
N PHE A 242 -5.87 2.68 23.56
CA PHE A 242 -6.70 2.56 24.77
C PHE A 242 -6.08 1.61 25.81
N PHE A 243 -5.47 0.52 25.35
CA PHE A 243 -4.78 -0.47 26.18
C PHE A 243 -3.49 0.06 26.82
N GLU A 244 -2.76 0.97 26.18
CA GLU A 244 -1.54 1.58 26.72
C GLU A 244 -1.84 2.59 27.84
N ASN A 245 -2.96 3.32 27.72
CA ASN A 245 -3.47 4.17 28.81
C ASN A 245 -4.03 3.36 29.98
N LEU A 246 -4.62 2.19 29.70
CA LEU A 246 -5.10 1.26 30.73
C LEU A 246 -3.92 0.66 31.51
N TRP A 247 -2.89 0.18 30.80
CA TRP A 247 -1.68 -0.38 31.39
C TRP A 247 -0.83 0.66 32.14
N ARG A 248 -0.74 1.89 31.63
CA ARG A 248 -0.09 2.99 32.38
C ARG A 248 -0.82 3.33 33.66
N ARG A 249 -2.17 3.25 33.69
CA ARG A 249 -2.96 3.49 34.91
C ARG A 249 -2.74 2.39 35.95
N GLU A 250 -2.65 1.13 35.53
CA GLU A 250 -2.34 0.01 36.43
C GLU A 250 -0.90 0.06 36.95
N GLN A 251 0.08 0.39 36.12
CA GLN A 251 1.48 0.51 36.56
C GLN A 251 1.72 1.71 37.48
N LYS A 252 1.03 2.84 37.27
CA LYS A 252 1.09 3.99 38.19
C LYS A 252 0.36 3.75 39.51
N ALA A 253 -0.58 2.81 39.56
CA ALA A 253 -1.31 2.46 40.78
C ALA A 253 -0.54 1.49 41.70
N GLN A 254 0.58 0.91 41.24
CA GLN A 254 1.36 -0.10 42.00
C GLN A 254 2.75 0.36 42.46
N SER A 255 3.13 1.62 42.27
CA SER A 255 4.39 2.14 42.84
C SER A 255 4.15 2.72 44.23
N PRO A 256 4.74 2.16 45.31
CA PRO A 256 4.63 2.75 46.64
C PRO A 256 5.42 4.06 46.69
N ALA A 257 4.81 5.07 47.31
CA ALA A 257 5.43 6.35 47.60
C ALA A 257 6.71 6.16 48.42
N ASN A 258 7.85 6.52 47.86
CA ASN A 258 9.02 6.86 48.65
C ASN A 258 9.62 8.14 48.08
N GLY A 259 9.64 9.18 48.92
CA GLY A 259 10.02 10.52 48.55
C GLY A 259 11.53 10.71 48.50
N GLN A 260 11.97 11.55 47.57
CA GLN A 260 12.98 12.59 47.79
C GLN A 260 13.02 13.53 46.56
N PRO A 261 13.03 14.87 46.74
CA PRO A 261 13.11 15.82 45.64
C PRO A 261 14.56 16.26 45.38
N GLY A 262 14.92 16.39 44.10
CA GLY A 262 16.06 17.20 43.67
C GLY A 262 17.16 16.43 42.93
N ALA A 263 17.13 16.54 41.60
CA ALA A 263 18.31 16.66 40.75
C ALA A 263 17.84 16.90 39.30
N GLU A 264 17.80 18.17 38.91
CA GLU A 264 17.84 18.55 37.50
C GLU A 264 19.20 18.15 36.91
N GLY A 265 19.19 17.65 35.67
CA GLY A 265 20.39 17.57 34.84
C GLY A 265 20.97 16.17 34.64
N ALA A 266 20.35 15.37 33.75
CA ALA A 266 21.08 14.42 32.90
C ALA A 266 20.18 14.03 31.71
N SER A 267 20.57 14.45 30.52
CA SER A 267 20.01 13.96 29.26
C SER A 267 20.28 12.46 29.13
N PRO A 268 19.28 11.60 28.84
CA PRO A 268 19.56 10.25 28.40
C PRO A 268 19.89 10.26 26.90
N SER A 269 21.05 9.70 26.57
CA SER A 269 21.46 9.31 25.22
C SER A 269 20.37 8.42 24.57
N PRO A 270 20.10 8.54 23.26
CA PRO A 270 19.07 7.74 22.61
C PRO A 270 19.65 6.35 22.34
N ALA A 271 19.15 5.34 23.05
CA ALA A 271 19.33 3.96 22.66
C ALA A 271 17.96 3.28 22.67
N SER A 272 17.62 2.69 21.52
CA SER A 272 16.42 1.89 21.21
C SER A 272 15.09 2.63 21.04
N ALA A 273 14.88 3.16 19.83
CA ALA A 273 13.53 3.36 19.29
C ALA A 273 13.17 2.18 18.37
N PRO A 274 11.99 1.55 18.51
CA PRO A 274 11.54 0.53 17.58
C PRO A 274 11.09 1.19 16.27
N SER A 275 11.73 0.75 15.18
CA SER A 275 11.52 1.18 13.80
C SER A 275 10.16 0.72 13.25
N PHE A 276 9.14 1.57 13.33
CA PHE A 276 7.81 1.29 12.75
C PHE A 276 7.26 2.40 11.83
N LEU A 277 8.13 3.23 11.26
CA LEU A 277 7.73 4.20 10.24
C LEU A 277 8.14 3.72 8.85
N HIS A 278 7.30 2.91 8.21
CA HIS A 278 7.42 2.67 6.77
C HIS A 278 6.79 3.84 6.00
N THR A 279 7.45 5.00 6.02
CA THR A 279 7.19 6.04 5.05
C THR A 279 7.55 5.48 3.68
N ARG A 280 6.62 5.49 2.71
CA ARG A 280 6.95 5.13 1.31
C ARG A 280 8.15 5.96 0.86
N ARG A 281 9.30 5.29 0.73
CA ARG A 281 10.60 5.90 0.41
C ARG A 281 10.50 6.50 -0.99
N ARG A 282 10.70 7.82 -1.11
CA ARG A 282 10.94 8.44 -2.42
C ARG A 282 12.14 7.73 -3.02
N GLN A 283 12.03 7.21 -4.25
CA GLN A 283 13.16 6.56 -4.89
C GLN A 283 14.27 7.62 -5.07
N GLN A 284 15.40 7.37 -4.42
CA GLN A 284 16.57 8.24 -4.43
C GLN A 284 17.53 7.75 -5.50
N LEU A 285 18.14 8.70 -6.20
CA LEU A 285 19.06 8.45 -7.29
C LEU A 285 20.38 9.18 -7.02
N LEU A 286 21.46 8.56 -7.49
CA LEU A 286 22.75 9.19 -7.64
C LEU A 286 22.95 9.49 -9.12
N ALA A 287 23.20 10.75 -9.47
CA ALA A 287 23.63 11.14 -10.81
C ALA A 287 25.12 11.50 -10.81
N LEU A 288 25.82 11.02 -11.84
CA LEU A 288 27.15 11.46 -12.22
C LEU A 288 27.04 12.22 -13.54
N VAL A 289 27.43 13.49 -13.55
CA VAL A 289 27.46 14.33 -14.75
C VAL A 289 28.90 14.48 -15.20
N ILE A 290 29.16 14.07 -16.45
CA ILE A 290 30.46 14.23 -17.10
C ILE A 290 30.29 15.30 -18.17
N THR A 291 30.99 16.41 -18.00
CA THR A 291 30.89 17.61 -18.85
C THR A 291 32.27 18.26 -19.01
N VAL A 292 32.42 19.07 -20.07
CA VAL A 292 33.61 19.94 -20.23
C VAL A 292 33.50 21.27 -19.47
N GLN A 293 32.31 21.59 -18.92
CA GLN A 293 32.05 22.84 -18.18
C GLN A 293 31.51 22.57 -16.77
N PRO A 294 32.29 21.93 -15.87
CA PRO A 294 31.81 21.51 -14.54
C PRO A 294 31.39 22.70 -13.65
N GLN A 295 32.13 23.81 -13.62
CA GLN A 295 31.76 25.00 -12.83
C GLN A 295 30.38 25.56 -13.21
N ALA A 296 30.14 25.78 -14.51
CA ALA A 296 28.89 26.39 -14.98
C ALA A 296 27.67 25.51 -14.65
N VAL A 297 27.82 24.19 -14.79
CA VAL A 297 26.78 23.22 -14.42
C VAL A 297 26.57 23.20 -12.90
N SER A 298 27.65 23.16 -12.12
CA SER A 298 27.61 23.15 -10.65
C SER A 298 26.89 24.39 -10.09
N ASP A 299 27.25 25.59 -10.54
CA ASP A 299 26.66 26.85 -10.06
C ASP A 299 25.16 26.89 -10.30
N ARG A 300 24.72 26.39 -11.46
CA ARG A 300 23.31 26.38 -11.81
C ARG A 300 22.53 25.33 -11.03
N ILE A 301 23.10 24.16 -10.76
CA ILE A 301 22.50 23.15 -9.88
C ILE A 301 22.31 23.71 -8.46
N LEU A 302 23.34 24.36 -7.92
CA LEU A 302 23.28 24.98 -6.59
C LEU A 302 22.20 26.07 -6.52
N LYS A 303 22.10 26.92 -7.54
CA LYS A 303 21.18 28.07 -7.56
C LYS A 303 19.73 27.68 -7.88
N GLU A 304 19.52 26.84 -8.88
CA GLU A 304 18.19 26.53 -9.42
C GLU A 304 17.56 25.31 -8.76
N MET A 305 18.34 24.25 -8.53
CA MET A 305 17.85 23.00 -7.94
C MET A 305 18.02 22.96 -6.42
N ARG A 306 18.82 23.88 -5.84
CA ARG A 306 19.15 23.92 -4.41
C ARG A 306 19.67 22.57 -3.89
N ARG A 307 20.40 21.85 -4.74
CA ARG A 307 20.97 20.54 -4.45
C ARG A 307 22.47 20.67 -4.23
N GLY A 308 22.99 19.96 -3.24
CA GLY A 308 24.43 19.80 -3.06
C GLY A 308 25.02 19.01 -4.22
N VAL A 309 26.18 19.47 -4.70
CA VAL A 309 26.96 18.82 -5.77
C VAL A 309 28.40 18.66 -5.28
N THR A 310 29.01 17.51 -5.55
CA THR A 310 30.40 17.21 -5.19
C THR A 310 31.21 16.96 -6.46
N ALA A 311 32.36 17.62 -6.59
CA ALA A 311 33.28 17.36 -7.69
C ALA A 311 34.19 16.16 -7.38
N LEU A 312 34.12 15.12 -8.19
CA LEU A 312 35.02 13.98 -8.17
C LEU A 312 36.12 14.19 -9.22
N HIS A 313 37.38 14.17 -8.80
CA HIS A 313 38.50 14.32 -9.70
C HIS A 313 38.86 12.96 -10.31
N GLY A 314 38.94 12.89 -11.64
CA GLY A 314 39.30 11.68 -12.36
C GLY A 314 40.15 11.97 -13.57
N LYS A 315 40.75 10.93 -14.15
CA LYS A 315 41.52 11.02 -15.40
C LYS A 315 40.80 10.23 -16.49
N GLY A 316 40.46 10.87 -17.59
CA GLY A 316 39.86 10.19 -18.74
C GLY A 316 40.88 9.25 -19.37
N MET A 317 40.62 7.95 -19.40
CA MET A 317 41.59 6.97 -19.90
C MET A 317 41.83 7.07 -21.41
N TYR A 318 40.83 7.54 -22.17
CA TYR A 318 40.97 7.78 -23.60
C TYR A 318 41.67 9.11 -23.91
N SER A 319 41.27 10.19 -23.22
CA SER A 319 41.82 11.54 -23.46
C SER A 319 43.12 11.83 -22.70
N GLN A 320 43.47 11.00 -21.70
CA GLN A 320 44.57 11.20 -20.75
C GLN A 320 44.53 12.54 -19.99
N GLN A 321 43.39 13.23 -19.99
CA GLN A 321 43.19 14.53 -19.34
C GLN A 321 42.50 14.35 -17.98
N GLU A 322 42.91 15.17 -17.01
CA GLU A 322 42.16 15.34 -15.77
C GLU A 322 40.81 15.99 -16.05
N ARG A 323 39.76 15.47 -15.41
CA ARG A 323 38.38 15.95 -15.53
C ARG A 323 37.68 15.85 -14.20
N GLU A 324 36.80 16.80 -13.96
CA GLU A 324 35.88 16.77 -12.82
C GLU A 324 34.56 16.11 -13.24
N VAL A 325 34.09 15.17 -12.44
CA VAL A 325 32.79 14.51 -12.57
C VAL A 325 31.91 15.00 -11.44
N LEU A 326 30.76 15.59 -11.76
CA LEU A 326 29.85 16.11 -10.75
C LEU A 326 28.96 14.99 -10.23
N MET A 327 29.06 14.71 -8.92
CA MET A 327 28.21 13.76 -8.22
C MET A 327 27.10 14.49 -7.46
N ILE A 328 25.87 14.09 -7.73
CA ILE A 328 24.66 14.73 -7.20
C ILE A 328 23.71 13.64 -6.71
N ALA A 329 23.24 13.77 -5.48
CA ALA A 329 22.12 12.99 -5.00
C ALA A 329 20.82 13.76 -5.26
N LEU A 330 19.83 13.08 -5.85
CA LEU A 330 18.57 13.68 -6.25
C LEU A 330 17.43 12.67 -6.16
N THR A 331 16.18 13.13 -6.25
CA THR A 331 15.02 12.25 -6.42
C THR A 331 14.77 11.93 -7.89
N VAL A 332 13.98 10.89 -8.18
CA VAL A 332 13.48 10.61 -9.54
C VAL A 332 12.87 11.87 -10.18
N THR A 333 12.12 12.64 -9.40
CA THR A 333 11.41 13.85 -9.84
C THR A 333 12.31 15.04 -10.18
N GLU A 334 13.53 15.08 -9.65
CA GLU A 334 14.52 16.14 -9.95
C GLU A 334 15.33 15.82 -11.23
N THR A 335 15.27 14.58 -11.74
CA THR A 335 16.09 14.11 -12.88
C THR A 335 15.81 14.85 -14.20
N PRO A 336 14.55 15.11 -14.60
CA PRO A 336 14.27 15.84 -15.84
C PRO A 336 14.85 17.26 -15.83
N ARG A 337 14.81 17.92 -14.67
CA ARG A 337 15.36 19.27 -14.50
C ARG A 337 16.90 19.28 -14.57
N LEU A 338 17.55 18.27 -14.01
CA LEU A 338 18.99 18.09 -14.18
C LEU A 338 19.35 17.89 -15.66
N LYS A 339 18.60 17.04 -16.37
CA LYS A 339 18.82 16.76 -17.80
C LYS A 339 18.66 18.02 -18.66
N SER A 340 17.62 18.82 -18.44
CA SER A 340 17.44 20.07 -19.20
C SER A 340 18.56 21.08 -18.91
N LEU A 341 18.93 21.22 -17.64
CA LEU A 341 19.98 22.13 -17.20
C LEU A 341 21.33 21.81 -17.84
N VAL A 342 21.73 20.54 -17.77
CA VAL A 342 22.99 20.09 -18.33
C VAL A 342 22.99 20.24 -19.85
N ARG A 343 21.90 19.87 -20.53
CA ARG A 343 21.79 19.95 -21.99
C ARG A 343 21.87 21.39 -22.53
N GLU A 344 21.35 22.36 -21.79
CA GLU A 344 21.40 23.77 -22.18
C GLU A 344 22.81 24.35 -22.08
N ILE A 345 23.62 23.89 -21.12
CA ILE A 345 25.01 24.38 -20.93
C ILE A 345 25.97 23.61 -21.84
N ASP A 346 25.88 22.29 -21.83
CA ASP A 346 26.77 21.38 -22.56
C ASP A 346 25.95 20.28 -23.25
N PRO A 347 25.59 20.46 -24.53
CA PRO A 347 24.87 19.46 -25.29
C PRO A 347 25.63 18.14 -25.47
N ASN A 348 26.95 18.13 -25.29
CA ASN A 348 27.82 16.96 -25.43
C ASN A 348 28.10 16.26 -24.09
N ALA A 349 27.58 16.79 -22.98
CA ALA A 349 27.67 16.14 -21.68
C ALA A 349 26.83 14.86 -21.65
N PHE A 350 27.24 13.91 -20.81
CA PHE A 350 26.44 12.72 -20.53
C PHE A 350 26.25 12.52 -19.03
N ILE A 351 25.09 11.95 -18.68
CA ILE A 351 24.64 11.80 -17.30
C ILE A 351 24.41 10.31 -17.06
N VAL A 352 25.07 9.76 -16.04
CA VAL A 352 24.83 8.42 -15.54
C VAL A 352 23.93 8.53 -14.32
N VAL A 353 22.82 7.81 -14.32
CA VAL A 353 21.86 7.78 -13.21
C VAL A 353 21.82 6.38 -12.63
N SER A 354 22.02 6.24 -11.33
CA SER A 354 22.00 4.95 -10.64
C SER A 354 21.09 5.01 -9.41
N PRO A 355 20.33 3.95 -9.11
CA PRO A 355 19.52 3.91 -7.91
C PRO A 355 20.41 3.90 -6.66
N ALA A 356 20.09 4.74 -5.68
CA ALA A 356 20.74 4.73 -4.38
C ALA A 356 19.91 3.89 -3.41
N GLN A 357 20.56 3.01 -2.63
CA GLN A 357 19.87 2.25 -1.58
C GLN A 357 19.29 3.18 -0.50
N GLU A 358 20.08 4.19 -0.12
CA GLU A 358 19.71 5.20 0.88
C GLU A 358 20.59 6.44 0.75
N VAL A 359 19.96 7.62 0.86
CA VAL A 359 20.60 8.94 0.93
C VAL A 359 20.04 9.67 2.14
N LEU A 360 20.93 9.99 3.08
CA LEU A 360 20.63 10.66 4.34
C LEU A 360 21.32 12.03 4.38
N GLY A 361 20.74 12.98 5.09
CA GLY A 361 21.27 14.33 5.28
C GLY A 361 20.36 15.44 4.74
N ARG A 362 20.86 16.68 4.80
CA ARG A 362 20.08 17.90 4.48
C ARG A 362 19.46 17.82 3.08
N GLY A 363 18.14 17.99 3.01
CA GLY A 363 17.35 17.85 1.78
C GLY A 363 16.82 16.43 1.51
N PHE A 364 17.17 15.47 2.36
CA PHE A 364 16.68 14.08 2.40
C PHE A 364 16.23 13.70 3.82
N GLN A 365 16.16 12.39 4.14
CA GLN A 365 15.89 11.92 5.50
C GLN A 365 17.03 12.33 6.44
N PRO A 366 16.74 12.74 7.70
CA PRO A 366 17.77 13.16 8.64
C PRO A 366 18.73 12.00 8.95
N LEU A 367 19.99 12.37 9.25
CA LEU A 367 21.01 11.44 9.73
C LEU A 367 20.77 11.21 11.23
N SER A 368 19.81 10.36 11.57
CA SER A 368 19.58 9.91 12.95
C SER A 368 19.94 8.43 13.04
N GLU A 369 20.92 8.09 13.88
CA GLU A 369 21.21 6.70 14.28
C GLU A 369 20.05 6.09 15.07
#